data_AF-A0A4R5HB08-F1
#
_entry.id   AF-A0A4R5HB08-F1
#
_cell.length_a   1.000
_cell.length_b   1.000
_cell.length_c   1.000
_cell.angle_alpha   90.00
_cell.angle_beta   90.00
_cell.angle_gamma   90.00
#
_symmetry.space_group_name_H-M   'P 1'
#
loop_
_entity.id
_entity.type
_entity.pdbx_description
1 polymer ?
#
loop_
_entity_poly.entity_id
_entity_poly.type
_entity_poly.pdbx_seq_one_letter_code
_entity_poly.pdbx_strand_id
1 'polypeptide(L)'
;MLMTTQASAEQKIGVVNVQGIFQSVPQAAVIQQTIAAEFKDRIEDVNRLEKDIKYYLEKQQRDAATMSATEKEELQKQIIDLRNEYQSKAQPLQQEVQRRQGEERNKVLELIKTAIDDIAAKEKYDLVVDGNAVTYLKDDSIDLSKKVIDQVSKIK
;
A
#
# COMPACT_ATOMS: atom_id res chain seq x y z
N MET A 1 55.43 -32.94 -5.42
CA MET A 1 54.23 -32.25 -5.91
C MET A 1 53.41 -31.83 -4.69
N LEU A 2 53.36 -30.53 -4.36
CA LEU A 2 52.53 -30.03 -3.28
C LEU A 2 51.08 -29.95 -3.78
N MET A 3 50.20 -30.82 -3.28
CA MET A 3 48.77 -30.71 -3.51
C MET A 3 48.22 -29.58 -2.62
N THR A 4 47.94 -28.43 -3.21
CA THR A 4 47.16 -27.38 -2.58
C THR A 4 45.72 -27.85 -2.46
N THR A 5 45.27 -28.16 -1.24
CA THR A 5 43.85 -28.30 -0.92
C THR A 5 43.18 -26.95 -1.09
N GLN A 6 42.42 -26.77 -2.17
CA GLN A 6 41.50 -25.65 -2.30
C GLN A 6 40.39 -25.82 -1.26
N ALA A 7 40.51 -25.11 -0.13
CA ALA A 7 39.39 -24.93 0.78
C ALA A 7 38.42 -23.96 0.13
N SER A 8 37.39 -24.47 -0.54
CA SER A 8 36.24 -23.66 -0.92
C SER A 8 35.49 -23.32 0.36
N ALA A 9 35.49 -22.03 0.75
CA ALA A 9 34.59 -21.55 1.77
C ALA A 9 33.16 -21.72 1.25
N GLU A 10 32.36 -22.57 1.92
CA GLU A 10 30.96 -22.76 1.59
C GLU A 10 30.21 -21.46 1.89
N GLN A 11 29.79 -20.74 0.84
CA GLN A 11 29.05 -19.50 0.98
C GLN A 11 27.67 -19.78 1.58
N LYS A 12 27.34 -19.09 2.66
CA LYS A 12 26.05 -19.26 3.32
C LYS A 12 25.02 -18.32 2.69
N ILE A 13 24.13 -18.89 1.89
CA ILE A 13 23.09 -18.16 1.15
C ILE A 13 21.74 -18.36 1.81
N GLY A 14 20.99 -17.26 1.98
CA GLY A 14 19.61 -17.25 2.45
C GLY A 14 18.66 -16.76 1.37
N VAL A 15 17.38 -17.12 1.48
CA VAL A 15 16.31 -16.69 0.58
C VAL A 15 15.20 -16.02 1.39
N VAL A 16 14.63 -14.93 0.87
CA VAL A 16 13.52 -14.21 1.51
C VAL A 16 12.45 -13.82 0.50
N ASN A 17 11.19 -14.08 0.83
CA ASN A 17 10.07 -13.57 0.06
C ASN A 17 9.57 -12.25 0.68
N VAL A 18 10.17 -11.12 0.27
CA VAL A 18 9.84 -9.78 0.80
C VAL A 18 8.36 -9.46 0.64
N GLN A 19 7.76 -9.83 -0.49
CA GLN A 19 6.34 -9.57 -0.75
C GLN A 19 5.42 -10.39 0.16
N GLY A 20 5.76 -11.66 0.41
CA GLY A 20 5.03 -12.52 1.33
C GLY A 20 5.20 -12.08 2.79
N ILE A 21 6.40 -11.65 3.17
CA ILE A 21 6.67 -11.08 4.49
C ILE A 21 5.82 -9.83 4.71
N PHE A 22 5.86 -8.87 3.78
CA PHE A 22 5.06 -7.65 3.86
C PHE A 22 3.57 -7.95 4.06
N GLN A 23 3.01 -8.93 3.34
CA GLN A 23 1.60 -9.29 3.48
C GLN A 23 1.27 -9.98 4.82
N SER A 24 2.27 -10.59 5.46
CA SER A 24 2.08 -11.39 6.68
C SER A 24 2.32 -10.61 7.96
N VAL A 25 2.98 -9.45 7.89
CA VAL A 25 3.32 -8.65 9.09
C VAL A 25 2.13 -7.78 9.51
N PRO A 26 1.86 -7.65 10.83
CA PRO A 26 0.73 -6.87 11.33
C PRO A 26 0.79 -5.40 10.95
N GLN A 27 2.00 -4.83 10.81
CA GLN A 27 2.22 -3.44 10.43
C GLN A 27 1.59 -3.10 9.08
N ALA A 28 1.56 -4.05 8.13
CA ALA A 28 0.93 -3.82 6.83
C ALA A 28 -0.59 -3.66 6.91
N ALA A 29 -1.25 -4.37 7.84
CA ALA A 29 -2.69 -4.24 8.06
C ALA A 29 -3.07 -2.88 8.68
N VAL A 30 -2.17 -2.32 9.50
CA VAL A 30 -2.38 -1.02 10.16
C VAL A 30 -2.29 0.15 9.19
N ILE A 31 -1.54 0.02 8.08
CA ILE A 31 -1.41 1.08 7.06
C ILE A 31 -2.78 1.58 6.61
N GLN A 32 -3.69 0.67 6.24
CA GLN A 32 -5.02 1.06 5.75
C GLN A 32 -5.83 1.80 6.82
N GLN A 33 -5.73 1.37 8.08
CA GLN A 33 -6.44 2.01 9.19
C GLN A 33 -5.89 3.41 9.47
N THR A 34 -4.56 3.57 9.47
CA THR A 34 -3.89 4.87 9.65
C THR A 34 -4.28 5.84 8.54
N ILE A 35 -4.21 5.40 7.29
CA ILE A 35 -4.59 6.24 6.14
C ILE A 35 -6.09 6.57 6.19
N ALA A 36 -6.95 5.60 6.49
CA ALA A 36 -8.40 5.86 6.60
C ALA A 36 -8.72 6.86 7.72
N ALA A 37 -8.01 6.80 8.85
CA ALA A 37 -8.17 7.75 9.95
C ALA A 37 -7.63 9.14 9.58
N GLU A 38 -6.45 9.22 8.95
CA GLU A 38 -5.81 10.48 8.55
C GLU A 38 -6.66 11.27 7.54
N PHE A 39 -7.33 10.58 6.63
CA PHE A 39 -8.11 11.19 5.56
C PHE A 39 -9.63 11.14 5.75
N LYS A 40 -10.10 10.69 6.93
CA LYS A 40 -11.53 10.42 7.19
C LYS A 40 -12.44 11.56 6.77
N ASP A 41 -12.24 12.75 7.34
CA ASP A 41 -13.13 13.90 7.11
C ASP A 41 -13.15 14.34 5.64
N ARG A 42 -12.00 14.24 4.96
CA ARG A 42 -11.87 14.59 3.54
C ARG A 42 -12.56 13.57 2.63
N ILE A 43 -12.48 12.29 2.98
CA ILE A 43 -13.20 11.22 2.30
C ILE A 43 -14.71 11.40 2.51
N GLU A 44 -15.15 11.70 3.73
CA GLU A 44 -16.55 11.98 4.04
C GLU A 44 -17.08 13.19 3.27
N ASP A 45 -16.31 14.26 3.14
CA ASP A 45 -16.67 15.44 2.34
C ASP A 45 -16.84 15.11 0.85
N VAL A 46 -15.88 14.40 0.26
CA VAL A 46 -15.97 13.95 -1.14
C VAL A 46 -17.18 13.03 -1.37
N ASN A 47 -17.43 12.10 -0.45
CA ASN A 47 -18.59 11.20 -0.50
C ASN A 47 -19.92 11.96 -0.37
N ARG A 48 -19.97 13.04 0.41
CA ARG A 48 -21.14 13.91 0.51
C ARG A 48 -21.40 14.61 -0.83
N LEU A 49 -20.36 15.21 -1.43
CA LEU A 49 -20.48 15.86 -2.74
C LEU A 49 -20.97 14.89 -3.82
N GLU A 50 -20.46 13.65 -3.83
CA GLU A 50 -20.93 12.62 -4.76
C GLU A 50 -22.43 12.31 -4.58
N LYS A 51 -22.89 12.16 -3.34
CA LYS A 51 -24.31 11.93 -3.02
C LYS A 51 -25.18 13.10 -3.44
N ASP A 52 -24.73 14.34 -3.21
CA ASP A 52 -25.48 15.54 -3.58
C ASP A 52 -25.59 15.65 -5.11
N ILE A 53 -24.49 15.43 -5.85
CA ILE A 53 -24.50 15.39 -7.32
C ILE A 53 -25.51 14.35 -7.81
N LYS A 54 -25.49 13.13 -7.25
CA LYS A 54 -26.43 12.07 -7.61
C LYS A 54 -27.88 12.47 -7.33
N TYR A 55 -28.14 13.03 -6.15
CA TYR A 55 -29.46 13.51 -5.76
C TYR A 55 -29.99 14.56 -6.74
N TYR A 56 -29.19 15.56 -7.11
CA TYR A 56 -29.61 16.62 -8.02
C TYR A 56 -29.77 16.13 -9.46
N LEU A 57 -28.98 15.16 -9.91
CA LEU A 57 -29.18 14.51 -11.21
C LEU A 57 -30.50 13.73 -11.26
N GLU A 58 -30.80 12.96 -10.22
CA GLU A 58 -32.08 12.25 -10.12
C GLU A 58 -33.26 13.21 -10.03
N LYS A 59 -33.11 14.31 -9.28
CA LYS A 59 -34.12 15.39 -9.22
C LYS A 59 -34.35 16.00 -10.61
N GLN A 60 -33.27 16.33 -11.33
CA GLN A 60 -33.36 16.86 -12.69
C GLN A 60 -34.13 15.91 -13.60
N GLN A 61 -33.85 14.60 -13.51
CA GLN A 61 -34.51 13.60 -14.34
C GLN A 61 -36.00 13.46 -14.02
N ARG A 62 -36.37 13.43 -12.72
CA ARG A 62 -37.76 13.27 -12.28
C ARG A 62 -38.61 14.50 -12.55
N ASP A 63 -38.07 15.68 -12.26
CA ASP A 63 -38.82 16.93 -12.24
C ASP A 63 -38.67 17.72 -13.56
N ALA A 64 -37.89 17.23 -14.52
CA ALA A 64 -37.62 17.91 -15.80
C ALA A 64 -38.89 18.36 -16.54
N ALA A 65 -39.98 17.60 -16.47
CA ALA A 65 -41.22 17.92 -17.17
C ALA A 65 -42.05 19.03 -16.48
N THR A 66 -41.85 19.24 -15.18
CA THR A 66 -42.62 20.21 -14.38
C THR A 66 -41.84 21.48 -14.06
N MET A 67 -40.51 21.47 -14.19
CA MET A 67 -39.66 22.62 -13.96
C MET A 67 -39.76 23.69 -15.07
N SER A 68 -39.78 24.95 -14.67
CA SER A 68 -39.59 26.12 -15.54
C SER A 68 -38.17 26.19 -16.12
N ALA A 69 -37.97 27.04 -17.13
CA ALA A 69 -36.64 27.26 -17.72
C ALA A 69 -35.62 27.77 -16.69
N THR A 70 -36.02 28.72 -15.83
CA THR A 70 -35.15 29.28 -14.79
C THR A 70 -34.78 28.23 -13.74
N GLU A 71 -35.73 27.40 -13.30
CA GLU A 71 -35.43 26.32 -12.34
C GLU A 71 -34.48 25.27 -12.94
N LYS A 72 -34.61 24.97 -14.23
CA LYS A 72 -33.69 24.05 -14.93
C LYS A 72 -32.29 24.60 -15.00
N GLU A 73 -32.15 25.89 -15.30
CA GLU A 73 -30.86 26.58 -15.38
C GLU A 73 -30.16 26.60 -14.00
N GLU A 74 -30.89 26.95 -12.93
CA GLU A 74 -30.33 26.98 -11.58
C GLU A 74 -29.91 25.58 -11.11
N LEU A 75 -30.73 24.55 -11.36
CA LEU A 75 -30.38 23.17 -11.04
C LEU A 75 -29.15 22.68 -11.83
N GLN A 76 -29.05 23.04 -13.11
CA GLN A 76 -27.90 22.69 -13.93
C GLN A 76 -26.63 23.37 -13.43
N LYS A 77 -26.72 24.66 -13.07
CA LYS A 77 -25.62 25.40 -12.46
C LYS A 77 -25.17 24.76 -11.15
N GLN A 78 -26.12 24.42 -10.27
CA GLN A 78 -25.82 23.75 -9.01
C GLN A 78 -25.10 22.41 -9.21
N ILE A 79 -25.53 21.60 -10.18
CA ILE A 79 -24.85 20.34 -10.52
C ILE A 79 -23.42 20.59 -11.02
N ILE A 80 -23.21 21.63 -11.85
CA ILE A 80 -21.88 22.01 -12.35
C ILE A 80 -20.98 22.46 -11.20
N ASP A 81 -21.47 23.30 -10.30
CA ASP A 81 -20.71 23.80 -9.16
C ASP A 81 -20.30 22.66 -8.23
N LEU A 82 -21.22 21.75 -7.89
CA LEU A 82 -20.91 20.56 -7.09
C LEU A 82 -19.89 19.64 -7.76
N ARG A 83 -19.99 19.46 -9.09
CA ARG A 83 -19.01 18.66 -9.85
C ARG A 83 -17.62 19.30 -9.85
N ASN A 84 -17.55 20.61 -10.00
CA ASN A 84 -16.29 21.35 -9.93
C ASN A 84 -15.67 21.25 -8.53
N GLU A 85 -16.48 21.40 -7.48
CA GLU A 85 -16.02 21.22 -6.10
C GLU A 85 -15.54 19.79 -5.88
N TYR A 86 -16.31 18.77 -6.28
CA TYR A 86 -15.93 17.37 -6.20
C TYR A 86 -14.57 17.12 -6.89
N GLN A 87 -14.39 17.58 -8.13
CA GLN A 87 -13.14 17.39 -8.85
C GLN A 87 -11.96 18.07 -8.15
N SER A 88 -12.16 19.29 -7.65
CA SER A 88 -11.14 20.06 -6.94
C SER A 88 -10.67 19.40 -5.64
N LYS A 89 -11.53 18.60 -4.99
CA LYS A 89 -11.21 17.91 -3.73
C LYS A 89 -10.78 16.47 -3.93
N ALA A 90 -11.44 15.73 -4.82
CA ALA A 90 -11.23 14.30 -5.03
C ALA A 90 -9.84 14.01 -5.63
N GLN A 91 -9.43 14.76 -6.65
CA GLN A 91 -8.13 14.56 -7.30
C GLN A 91 -6.93 14.70 -6.35
N PRO A 92 -6.77 15.83 -5.63
CA PRO A 92 -5.65 15.97 -4.70
C PRO A 92 -5.76 15.02 -3.51
N LEU A 93 -6.97 14.69 -3.04
CA LEU A 93 -7.16 13.68 -2.01
C LEU A 93 -6.66 12.31 -2.47
N GLN A 94 -7.02 11.89 -3.68
CA GLN A 94 -6.59 10.60 -4.24
C GLN A 94 -5.06 10.53 -4.39
N GLN A 95 -4.44 11.58 -4.91
CA GLN A 95 -2.98 11.66 -5.05
C GLN A 95 -2.27 11.59 -3.70
N GLU A 96 -2.80 12.32 -2.72
CA GLU A 96 -2.24 12.36 -1.37
C GLU A 96 -2.38 11.01 -0.65
N VAL A 97 -3.55 10.36 -0.76
CA VAL A 97 -3.77 9.01 -0.23
C VAL A 97 -2.79 8.02 -0.86
N GLN A 98 -2.58 8.07 -2.18
CA GLN A 98 -1.60 7.20 -2.85
C GLN A 98 -0.16 7.48 -2.40
N ARG A 99 0.22 8.75 -2.27
CA ARG A 99 1.53 9.16 -1.76
C ARG A 99 1.76 8.62 -0.36
N ARG A 100 0.83 8.85 0.56
CA ARG A 100 0.93 8.40 1.96
C ARG A 100 0.91 6.88 2.06
N GLN A 101 0.11 6.17 1.27
CA GLN A 101 0.18 4.71 1.19
C GLN A 101 1.57 4.22 0.76
N GLY A 102 2.18 4.88 -0.23
CA GLY A 102 3.55 4.59 -0.66
C GLY A 102 4.57 4.82 0.47
N GLU A 103 4.44 5.91 1.21
CA GLU A 103 5.33 6.23 2.35
C GLU A 103 5.22 5.20 3.47
N GLU A 104 4.01 4.88 3.91
CA GLU A 104 3.83 3.89 4.98
C GLU A 104 4.25 2.48 4.52
N ARG A 105 4.02 2.15 3.25
CA ARG A 105 4.56 0.91 2.66
C ARG A 105 6.09 0.89 2.72
N ASN A 106 6.74 1.98 2.32
CA ASN A 106 8.20 2.07 2.31
C ASN A 106 8.80 1.93 3.72
N LYS A 107 8.15 2.51 4.74
CA LYS A 107 8.55 2.33 6.14
C LYS A 107 8.54 0.86 6.56
N VAL A 108 7.48 0.12 6.22
CA VAL A 108 7.41 -1.31 6.54
C VAL A 108 8.47 -2.10 5.76
N LEU A 109 8.72 -1.77 4.49
CA LEU A 109 9.80 -2.39 3.71
C LEU A 109 11.18 -2.12 4.31
N GLU A 110 11.41 -0.93 4.88
CA GLU A 110 12.64 -0.59 5.59
C GLU A 110 12.80 -1.39 6.89
N LEU A 111 11.70 -1.60 7.65
CA LEU A 111 11.70 -2.50 8.80
C LEU A 111 12.03 -3.94 8.40
N ILE A 112 11.46 -4.43 7.30
CA ILE A 112 11.76 -5.75 6.76
C ILE A 112 13.23 -5.86 6.37
N LYS A 113 13.76 -4.85 5.67
CA LYS A 113 15.18 -4.81 5.29
C LYS A 113 16.08 -4.85 6.53
N THR A 114 15.78 -4.04 7.55
CA THR A 114 16.55 -4.02 8.80
C THR A 114 16.54 -5.37 9.50
N ALA A 115 15.37 -6.03 9.55
CA ALA A 115 15.27 -7.37 10.12
C ALA A 115 16.04 -8.44 9.32
N ILE A 116 16.07 -8.33 7.98
CA ILE A 116 16.90 -9.19 7.12
C ILE A 116 18.38 -8.97 7.43
N ASP A 117 18.83 -7.71 7.48
CA ASP A 117 20.22 -7.34 7.74
C ASP A 117 20.68 -7.88 9.12
N ASP A 118 19.83 -7.74 10.15
CA ASP A 118 20.10 -8.26 11.50
C ASP A 118 20.22 -9.79 11.54
N ILE A 119 19.30 -10.51 10.87
CA ILE A 119 19.31 -11.98 10.82
C ILE A 119 20.54 -12.45 10.03
N ALA A 120 20.83 -11.81 8.88
CA ALA A 120 21.97 -12.14 8.05
C ALA A 120 23.28 -11.98 8.83
N ALA A 121 23.46 -10.86 9.54
CA ALA A 121 24.64 -10.61 10.35
C ALA A 121 24.77 -11.61 11.52
N LYS A 122 23.67 -11.86 12.25
CA LYS A 122 23.67 -12.76 13.41
C LYS A 122 23.96 -14.21 13.05
N GLU A 123 23.39 -14.67 11.93
CA GLU A 123 23.55 -16.04 11.47
C GLU A 123 24.68 -16.21 10.44
N LYS A 124 25.42 -15.14 10.15
CA LYS A 124 26.59 -15.12 9.24
C LYS A 124 26.26 -15.58 7.82
N TYR A 125 25.17 -15.06 7.26
CA TYR A 125 24.87 -15.22 5.84
C TYR A 125 25.74 -14.26 5.01
N ASP A 126 26.31 -14.77 3.93
CA ASP A 126 27.11 -13.98 2.98
C ASP A 126 26.23 -13.29 1.93
N LEU A 127 25.07 -13.88 1.64
CA LEU A 127 24.12 -13.38 0.64
C LEU A 127 22.70 -13.73 1.05
N VAL A 128 21.78 -12.77 0.92
CA VAL A 128 20.34 -13.02 1.00
C VAL A 128 19.71 -12.63 -0.33
N VAL A 129 19.00 -13.56 -0.95
CA VAL A 129 18.41 -13.41 -2.28
C VAL A 129 16.90 -13.24 -2.17
N ASP A 130 16.33 -12.39 -3.01
CA ASP A 130 14.88 -12.29 -3.16
C ASP A 130 14.32 -13.61 -3.74
N GLY A 131 13.38 -14.21 -3.01
CA GLY A 131 12.70 -15.45 -3.40
C GLY A 131 11.95 -15.34 -4.73
N ASN A 132 11.58 -14.15 -5.19
CA ASN A 132 11.00 -13.94 -6.51
C ASN A 132 11.97 -14.25 -7.66
N ALA A 133 13.28 -14.20 -7.40
CA ALA A 133 14.31 -14.56 -8.37
C ALA A 133 14.69 -16.06 -8.32
N VAL A 134 14.12 -16.82 -7.37
CA VAL A 134 14.45 -18.22 -7.14
C VAL A 134 13.37 -19.12 -7.75
N THR A 135 13.73 -19.89 -8.78
CA THR A 135 12.80 -20.80 -9.48
C THR A 135 12.66 -22.16 -8.80
N TYR A 136 13.65 -22.57 -8.02
CA TYR A 136 13.65 -23.84 -7.27
C TYR A 136 14.50 -23.69 -6.01
N LEU A 137 13.95 -24.10 -4.88
CA LEU A 137 14.64 -24.19 -3.59
C LEU A 137 14.69 -25.67 -3.19
N LYS A 138 15.90 -26.21 -3.00
CA LYS A 138 16.08 -27.61 -2.60
C LYS A 138 15.91 -27.81 -1.09
N ASP A 139 16.33 -26.81 -0.31
CA ASP A 139 16.39 -26.85 1.14
C ASP A 139 15.59 -25.68 1.71
N ASP A 140 14.48 -25.96 2.40
CA ASP A 140 13.66 -24.94 3.03
C ASP A 140 14.35 -24.29 4.23
N SER A 141 15.44 -24.88 4.75
CA SER A 141 16.17 -24.34 5.90
C SER A 141 16.88 -23.01 5.61
N ILE A 142 17.11 -22.71 4.32
CA ILE A 142 17.70 -21.45 3.88
C ILE A 142 16.65 -20.35 3.61
N ASP A 143 15.35 -20.65 3.70
CA ASP A 143 14.29 -19.64 3.68
C ASP A 143 14.23 -18.92 5.04
N LEU A 144 14.54 -17.63 5.03
CA LEU A 144 14.56 -16.79 6.22
C LEU A 144 13.22 -16.07 6.44
N SER A 145 12.25 -16.20 5.53
CA SER A 145 11.02 -15.40 5.52
C SER A 145 10.26 -15.46 6.84
N LYS A 146 10.11 -16.65 7.42
CA LYS A 146 9.45 -16.82 8.72
C LYS A 146 10.19 -16.12 9.86
N LYS A 147 11.53 -16.22 9.88
CA LYS A 147 12.35 -15.54 10.89
C LYS A 147 12.23 -14.03 10.78
N VAL A 148 12.19 -13.51 9.55
CA VAL A 148 12.01 -12.08 9.29
C VAL A 148 10.61 -11.63 9.72
N ILE A 149 9.55 -12.39 9.42
CA ILE A 149 8.18 -12.09 9.90
C ILE A 149 8.17 -12.01 11.43
N ASP A 150 8.75 -12.99 12.12
CA ASP A 150 8.80 -13.04 13.58
C ASP A 150 9.59 -11.87 14.17
N GLN A 151 10.66 -11.42 13.49
CA GLN A 151 11.48 -10.29 13.92
C GLN A 151 10.73 -8.97 13.72
N VAL A 152 10.18 -8.73 12.52
CA VAL A 152 9.44 -7.50 12.18
C VAL A 152 8.19 -7.36 13.04
N SER A 153 7.47 -8.46 13.31
CA SER A 153 6.25 -8.42 14.14
C SER A 153 6.52 -8.03 15.60
N LYS A 154 7.77 -8.10 16.07
CA LYS A 154 8.18 -7.66 17.40
C LYS A 154 8.56 -6.17 17.45
N ILE A 155 8.84 -5.57 16.29
CA ILE A 155 9.16 -4.15 16.17
C ILE A 155 7.84 -3.38 16.17
N LYS A 156 7.64 -2.56 17.20
CA LYS A 156 6.42 -1.74 17.35
C LYS A 156 6.40 -0.56 16.39
#